data_AF-A0A6P0T4X3-F1
#
_entry.id   AF-A0A6P0T4X3-F1
#
_cell.length_a   1.000
_cell.length_b   1.000
_cell.length_c   1.000
_cell.angle_alpha   90.00
_cell.angle_beta   90.00
_cell.angle_gamma   90.00
#
_symmetry.space_group_name_H-M   'P 1'
#
loop_
_entity.id
_entity.type
_entity.pdbx_description
1 polymer ?
#
loop_
_entity_poly.entity_id
_entity_poly.type
_entity_poly.pdbx_seq_one_letter_code
_entity_poly.pdbx_strand_id
1 'polypeptide(L)'
;QPGTSTKVWTWAGDSGMARAKPTMGVGCFDCHHNGVVIMKELARPWNNWHSERGPISPLVVPLRVTQETFFQNLQGAEVLEQVIRSGFINYHNNWLRDRYKRQAGVINLSDVNQMLRHLTTNTTINLASTNIESNGANTSPANRAVDGIPNDFFLWDSALKTSLGLNYNIPLITFERQEYDNYLNTHHFQLVQSDFTKPDDSPLYEEDGSSYFSFFVPVPAAEDLYMVTRMRSAKILTDKFIAAVLMVDFKNPVFSEKRSSLQQYAEQVTTGTIINGISSVPNDFAEKVRVAAANQPPCDPTNFEQCTAEQQFLQTWELPDNQWKSFVQEQIQAYLDELNTLSPREQLAQLMESSVKHREQFQSWPTISNLNEFSLLLPQSDLNH
;
A
#
# COMPACT_ATOMS: atom_id res chain seq x y z
N GLN A 1 36.87 21.00 -34.20
CA GLN A 1 35.78 20.01 -34.11
C GLN A 1 35.30 19.99 -32.66
N PRO A 2 34.05 20.37 -32.36
CA PRO A 2 33.52 20.24 -31.02
C PRO A 2 33.42 18.75 -30.68
N GLY A 3 34.03 18.35 -29.57
CA GLY A 3 34.09 16.96 -29.12
C GLY A 3 32.70 16.41 -28.90
N THR A 4 32.38 15.32 -29.58
CA THR A 4 31.20 14.50 -29.30
C THR A 4 31.32 14.00 -27.86
N SER A 5 30.57 14.58 -26.92
CA SER A 5 30.45 13.99 -25.60
C SER A 5 29.68 12.68 -25.75
N THR A 6 30.40 11.56 -25.64
CA THR A 6 29.79 10.26 -25.46
C THR A 6 28.99 10.34 -24.16
N LYS A 7 27.67 10.41 -24.26
CA LYS A 7 26.79 10.23 -23.11
C LYS A 7 26.97 8.80 -22.63
N VAL A 8 27.64 8.63 -21.50
CA VAL A 8 27.80 7.33 -20.83
C VAL A 8 26.69 7.21 -19.80
N TRP A 9 25.89 6.16 -19.89
CA TRP A 9 25.02 5.75 -18.79
C TRP A 9 25.91 5.13 -17.71
N THR A 10 26.11 5.83 -16.60
CA THR A 10 26.78 5.29 -15.43
C THR A 10 25.75 4.76 -14.46
N TRP A 11 25.90 3.51 -14.03
CA TRP A 11 25.05 2.91 -13.01
C TRP A 11 25.25 3.62 -11.67
N ALA A 12 24.16 4.09 -11.05
CA ALA A 12 24.18 4.80 -9.78
C ALA A 12 23.50 3.98 -8.68
N GLY A 13 24.23 3.02 -8.11
CA GLY A 13 23.95 2.45 -6.79
C GLY A 13 23.31 1.05 -6.76
N ASP A 14 23.67 0.29 -5.73
CA ASP A 14 23.15 -1.05 -5.44
C ASP A 14 21.87 -0.94 -4.60
N SER A 15 20.93 -1.89 -4.73
CA SER A 15 19.83 -2.08 -3.80
C SER A 15 20.25 -2.01 -2.32
N GLY A 16 21.45 -2.48 -1.97
CA GLY A 16 22.00 -2.36 -0.61
C GLY A 16 22.20 -0.91 -0.13
N MET A 17 22.38 0.04 -1.04
CA MET A 17 22.60 1.46 -0.71
C MET A 17 21.32 2.19 -0.31
N ALA A 18 20.14 1.67 -0.65
CA ALA A 18 18.86 2.28 -0.25
C ALA A 18 18.70 2.50 1.26
N ARG A 19 19.39 1.67 2.06
CA ARG A 19 19.34 1.69 3.52
C ARG A 19 20.65 2.13 4.16
N ALA A 20 21.64 2.52 3.35
CA ALA A 20 22.88 3.08 3.87
C ALA A 20 22.69 4.56 4.22
N LYS A 21 23.17 4.99 5.39
CA LYS A 21 23.03 6.37 5.88
C LYS A 21 23.38 7.46 4.85
N PRO A 22 24.44 7.34 4.02
CA PRO A 22 24.79 8.40 3.08
C PRO A 22 23.84 8.57 1.89
N THR A 23 23.03 7.54 1.59
CA THR A 23 22.26 7.44 0.35
C THR A 23 20.76 7.28 0.59
N MET A 24 20.35 6.87 1.80
CA MET A 24 18.94 6.75 2.18
C MET A 24 18.22 8.10 2.05
N GLY A 25 17.12 8.15 1.28
CA GLY A 25 16.36 9.39 1.05
C GLY A 25 17.07 10.38 0.11
N VAL A 26 18.05 9.92 -0.68
CA VAL A 26 18.83 10.79 -1.58
C VAL A 26 18.85 10.20 -3.00
N GLY A 27 18.59 11.07 -3.99
CA GLY A 27 18.60 10.68 -5.40
C GLY A 27 17.57 9.59 -5.69
N CYS A 28 17.96 8.51 -6.37
CA CYS A 28 17.05 7.40 -6.67
C CYS A 28 16.51 6.72 -5.39
N PHE A 29 17.27 6.71 -4.29
CA PHE A 29 16.83 6.10 -3.04
C PHE A 29 15.87 6.96 -2.23
N ASP A 30 15.55 8.15 -2.74
CA ASP A 30 14.40 8.89 -2.28
C ASP A 30 13.11 8.14 -2.64
N CYS A 31 12.98 7.55 -3.83
CA CYS A 31 11.79 6.74 -4.16
C CYS A 31 11.96 5.26 -3.75
N HIS A 32 13.20 4.75 -3.73
CA HIS A 32 13.51 3.32 -3.57
C HIS A 32 13.95 2.94 -2.14
N HIS A 33 13.18 3.28 -1.11
CA HIS A 33 13.56 3.09 0.32
C HIS A 33 13.89 1.65 0.74
N ASN A 34 13.38 0.66 0.01
CA ASN A 34 13.65 -0.76 0.27
C ASN A 34 14.72 -1.35 -0.68
N GLY A 35 15.24 -0.55 -1.61
CA GLY A 35 16.28 -0.96 -2.56
C GLY A 35 15.79 -1.80 -3.72
N VAL A 36 14.48 -1.99 -3.85
CA VAL A 36 13.88 -2.72 -4.97
C VAL A 36 13.30 -1.74 -5.98
N VAL A 37 13.19 -2.20 -7.23
CA VAL A 37 12.44 -1.51 -8.28
C VAL A 37 10.97 -1.40 -7.90
N ILE A 38 10.34 -0.28 -8.25
CA ILE A 38 8.97 0.05 -7.86
C ILE A 38 8.12 0.19 -9.12
N MET A 39 6.95 -0.43 -9.08
CA MET A 39 5.83 -0.15 -9.97
C MET A 39 4.63 0.05 -9.05
N LYS A 40 3.94 1.19 -9.19
CA LYS A 40 2.81 1.53 -8.30
C LYS A 40 1.62 0.60 -8.54
N GLU A 41 1.46 0.08 -9.75
CA GLU A 41 0.34 -0.79 -10.11
C GLU A 41 0.85 -2.21 -10.37
N LEU A 42 0.71 -3.09 -9.39
CA LEU A 42 1.15 -4.50 -9.48
C LEU A 42 -0.04 -5.45 -9.55
N ALA A 43 -1.19 -5.00 -9.99
CA ALA A 43 -2.33 -5.87 -10.25
C ALA A 43 -3.19 -5.29 -11.36
N ARG A 44 -3.92 -6.21 -12.02
CA ARG A 44 -5.00 -5.87 -12.94
C ARG A 44 -5.96 -4.87 -12.29
N PRO A 45 -6.47 -3.87 -13.02
CA PRO A 45 -6.39 -3.72 -14.48
C PRO A 45 -5.33 -2.73 -15.02
N TRP A 46 -4.50 -2.11 -14.17
CA TRP A 46 -3.52 -1.07 -14.50
C TRP A 46 -4.12 0.18 -15.20
N ASN A 47 -4.41 1.23 -14.42
CA ASN A 47 -4.94 2.52 -14.85
C ASN A 47 -3.97 3.33 -15.70
N ASN A 48 -2.69 3.40 -15.30
CA ASN A 48 -1.74 4.35 -15.91
C ASN A 48 -0.76 3.68 -16.89
N TRP A 49 -0.94 2.40 -17.18
CA TRP A 49 -0.07 1.64 -18.06
C TRP A 49 -0.84 1.10 -19.25
N HIS A 50 -0.20 1.05 -20.42
CA HIS A 50 -0.71 0.26 -21.53
C HIS A 50 -0.88 -1.20 -21.06
N SER A 51 -2.06 -1.77 -21.22
CA SER A 51 -2.34 -3.15 -20.84
C SER A 51 -3.42 -3.78 -21.72
N GLU A 52 -3.66 -5.08 -21.54
CA GLU A 52 -4.78 -5.78 -22.17
C GLU A 52 -6.17 -5.19 -21.80
N ARG A 53 -6.27 -4.46 -20.68
CA ARG A 53 -7.51 -3.84 -20.19
C ARG A 53 -7.57 -2.33 -20.41
N GLY A 54 -6.42 -1.66 -20.52
CA GLY A 54 -6.32 -0.23 -20.78
C GLY A 54 -5.33 0.03 -21.92
N PRO A 55 -5.71 -0.25 -23.18
CA PRO A 55 -4.82 -0.04 -24.31
C PRO A 55 -4.68 1.46 -24.62
N ILE A 56 -3.44 1.98 -24.60
CA ILE A 56 -3.15 3.33 -25.08
C ILE A 56 -3.44 3.45 -26.58
N SER A 57 -4.32 4.37 -26.95
CA SER A 57 -4.63 4.67 -28.35
C SER A 57 -3.48 5.44 -29.03
N PRO A 58 -3.11 5.12 -30.28
CA PRO A 58 -2.17 5.93 -31.05
C PRO A 58 -2.67 7.37 -31.29
N LEU A 59 -3.97 7.62 -31.13
CA LEU A 59 -4.58 8.94 -31.33
C LEU A 59 -4.30 9.92 -30.18
N VAL A 60 -3.92 9.43 -29.00
CA VAL A 60 -3.67 10.26 -27.80
C VAL A 60 -2.19 10.55 -27.58
N VAL A 61 -1.31 10.11 -28.49
CA VAL A 61 0.13 10.37 -28.44
C VAL A 61 0.62 11.09 -29.70
N PRO A 62 1.72 11.87 -29.64
CA PRO A 62 2.26 12.55 -30.81
C PRO A 62 2.60 11.57 -31.94
N LEU A 63 2.33 11.94 -33.20
CA LEU A 63 2.59 11.10 -34.38
C LEU A 63 4.03 10.55 -34.40
N ARG A 64 5.02 11.37 -34.01
CA ARG A 64 6.43 10.93 -33.92
C ARG A 64 6.61 9.72 -33.00
N VAL A 65 5.87 9.65 -31.88
CA VAL A 65 5.94 8.55 -30.92
C VAL A 65 5.31 7.30 -31.51
N THR A 66 4.16 7.43 -32.20
CA THR A 66 3.49 6.29 -32.84
C THR A 66 4.32 5.62 -33.94
N GLN A 67 5.25 6.37 -34.53
CA GLN A 67 6.16 5.88 -35.57
C GLN A 67 7.39 5.18 -35.01
N GLU A 68 7.65 5.29 -33.70
CA GLU A 68 8.78 4.62 -33.07
C GLU A 68 8.54 3.12 -32.96
N THR A 69 9.61 2.34 -33.18
CA THR A 69 9.54 0.86 -33.14
C THR A 69 9.04 0.33 -31.79
N PHE A 70 9.37 1.01 -30.69
CA PHE A 70 8.91 0.59 -29.36
C PHE A 70 7.40 0.79 -29.16
N PHE A 71 6.79 1.80 -29.80
CA PHE A 71 5.36 2.04 -29.71
C PHE A 71 4.57 1.09 -30.61
N GLN A 72 5.12 0.71 -31.77
CA GLN A 72 4.49 -0.29 -32.64
C GLN A 72 4.51 -1.70 -32.04
N ASN A 73 5.42 -1.95 -31.08
CA ASN A 73 5.60 -3.23 -30.40
C ASN A 73 5.37 -3.11 -28.89
N LEU A 74 4.36 -2.34 -28.46
CA LEU A 74 4.03 -2.21 -27.05
C LEU A 74 3.77 -3.58 -26.41
N GLN A 75 4.33 -3.75 -25.22
CA GLN A 75 3.97 -4.85 -24.33
C GLN A 75 3.19 -4.29 -23.15
N GLY A 76 2.20 -5.06 -22.70
CA GLY A 76 1.35 -4.63 -21.61
C GLY A 76 2.03 -4.64 -20.25
N ALA A 77 1.43 -3.90 -19.33
CA ALA A 77 1.81 -3.77 -17.93
C ALA A 77 1.99 -5.13 -17.24
N GLU A 78 1.21 -6.14 -17.64
CA GLU A 78 1.30 -7.51 -17.12
C GLU A 78 2.70 -8.14 -17.29
N VAL A 79 3.43 -7.77 -18.35
CA VAL A 79 4.80 -8.26 -18.56
C VAL A 79 5.78 -7.56 -17.61
N LEU A 80 5.66 -6.22 -17.50
CA LEU A 80 6.50 -5.45 -16.59
C LEU A 80 6.25 -5.83 -15.14
N GLU A 81 4.98 -6.01 -14.73
CA GLU A 81 4.61 -6.46 -13.40
C GLU A 81 5.36 -7.73 -13.01
N GLN A 82 5.40 -8.74 -13.89
CA GLN A 82 6.10 -10.00 -13.61
C GLN A 82 7.60 -9.79 -13.37
N VAL A 83 8.23 -8.90 -14.14
CA VAL A 83 9.64 -8.55 -13.97
C VAL A 83 9.86 -7.85 -12.63
N ILE A 84 9.03 -6.87 -12.29
CA ILE A 84 9.11 -6.13 -11.02
C ILE A 84 8.89 -7.06 -9.83
N ARG A 85 7.84 -7.89 -9.87
CA ARG A 85 7.55 -8.91 -8.84
C ARG A 85 8.72 -9.86 -8.64
N SER A 86 9.23 -10.42 -9.74
CA SER A 86 10.38 -11.33 -9.68
C SER A 86 11.62 -10.64 -9.11
N GLY A 87 11.84 -9.37 -9.46
CA GLY A 87 12.93 -8.53 -8.98
C GLY A 87 12.93 -8.40 -7.45
N PHE A 88 11.85 -7.90 -6.84
CA PHE A 88 11.81 -7.75 -5.39
C PHE A 88 11.78 -9.09 -4.66
N ILE A 89 11.14 -10.13 -5.22
CA ILE A 89 11.14 -11.49 -4.65
C ILE A 89 12.57 -12.03 -4.54
N ASN A 90 13.33 -11.95 -5.63
CA ASN A 90 14.71 -12.42 -5.67
C ASN A 90 15.61 -11.63 -4.72
N TYR A 91 15.46 -10.30 -4.72
CA TYR A 91 16.19 -9.43 -3.81
C TYR A 91 15.96 -9.80 -2.35
N HIS A 92 14.70 -9.86 -1.92
CA HIS A 92 14.34 -10.12 -0.53
C HIS A 92 14.68 -11.52 -0.06
N ASN A 93 14.58 -12.52 -0.94
CA ASN A 93 15.06 -13.86 -0.62
C ASN A 93 16.55 -13.87 -0.30
N ASN A 94 17.36 -13.18 -1.11
CA ASN A 94 18.80 -13.06 -0.88
C ASN A 94 19.08 -12.26 0.40
N TRP A 95 18.41 -11.11 0.55
CA TRP A 95 18.55 -10.23 1.70
C TRP A 95 18.22 -10.92 3.03
N LEU A 96 17.14 -11.69 3.06
CA LEU A 96 16.71 -12.44 4.24
C LEU A 96 17.64 -13.62 4.55
N ARG A 97 18.08 -14.36 3.51
CA ARG A 97 19.07 -15.45 3.67
C ARG A 97 20.38 -14.93 4.28
N ASP A 98 20.77 -13.70 3.95
CA ASP A 98 21.97 -13.08 4.49
C ASP A 98 21.84 -12.67 5.96
N ARG A 99 20.60 -12.51 6.44
CA ARG A 99 20.26 -12.15 7.83
C ARG A 99 19.77 -13.31 8.68
N TYR A 100 19.49 -14.46 8.06
CA TYR A 100 19.00 -15.66 8.72
C TYR A 100 20.14 -16.70 8.78
N LYS A 101 20.95 -16.68 9.84
CA LYS A 101 22.16 -17.51 9.95
C LYS A 101 22.02 -18.60 11.01
N ARG A 102 22.05 -19.86 10.57
CA ARG A 102 22.04 -21.03 11.46
C ARG A 102 23.44 -21.35 11.97
N GLN A 103 23.62 -21.39 13.27
CA GLN A 103 24.87 -21.79 13.94
C GLN A 103 24.55 -22.59 15.21
N ALA A 104 25.13 -23.79 15.34
CA ALA A 104 25.01 -24.64 16.53
C ALA A 104 23.55 -24.84 17.02
N GLY A 105 22.59 -25.04 16.10
CA GLY A 105 21.18 -25.25 16.44
C GLY A 105 20.37 -23.98 16.72
N VAL A 106 21.03 -22.82 16.84
CA VAL A 106 20.40 -21.50 16.98
C VAL A 106 20.38 -20.81 15.61
N ILE A 107 19.32 -20.05 15.35
CA ILE A 107 19.26 -19.16 14.19
C ILE A 107 19.43 -17.74 14.69
N ASN A 108 20.48 -17.07 14.24
CA ASN A 108 20.74 -15.67 14.54
C ASN A 108 20.13 -14.81 13.45
N LEU A 109 19.43 -13.75 13.87
CA LEU A 109 18.80 -12.75 13.02
C LEU A 109 19.52 -11.42 13.18
N SER A 110 19.78 -10.74 12.07
CA SER A 110 20.29 -9.36 12.03
C SER A 110 19.38 -8.45 11.21
N ASP A 111 19.47 -7.14 11.45
CA ASP A 111 18.61 -6.11 10.85
C ASP A 111 17.11 -6.37 11.07
N VAL A 112 16.76 -6.88 12.25
CA VAL A 112 15.36 -7.18 12.62
C VAL A 112 14.49 -5.91 12.57
N ASN A 113 15.05 -4.76 12.90
CA ASN A 113 14.37 -3.47 12.78
C ASN A 113 13.94 -3.17 11.33
N GLN A 114 14.75 -3.56 10.34
CA GLN A 114 14.42 -3.40 8.91
C GLN A 114 13.36 -4.41 8.48
N MET A 115 13.37 -5.63 9.06
CA MET A 115 12.32 -6.63 8.86
C MET A 115 10.97 -6.13 9.38
N LEU A 116 10.94 -5.64 10.61
CA LEU A 116 9.73 -5.14 11.27
C LEU A 116 9.16 -3.89 10.58
N ARG A 117 10.00 -3.10 9.91
CA ARG A 117 9.57 -1.92 9.14
C ARG A 117 8.48 -2.25 8.10
N HIS A 118 8.50 -3.44 7.49
CA HIS A 118 7.48 -3.91 6.54
C HIS A 118 6.09 -4.18 7.18
N LEU A 119 5.97 -4.07 8.50
CA LEU A 119 4.73 -4.26 9.26
C LEU A 119 4.29 -2.98 9.98
N THR A 120 5.25 -2.30 10.59
CA THR A 120 4.97 -1.13 11.42
C THR A 120 4.72 0.12 10.58
N THR A 121 5.30 0.24 9.39
CA THR A 121 5.10 1.43 8.55
C THR A 121 5.07 1.06 7.06
N ASN A 122 4.65 2.01 6.23
CA ASN A 122 4.60 1.87 4.79
C ASN A 122 5.72 2.72 4.18
N THR A 123 6.77 2.06 3.68
CA THR A 123 7.86 2.74 2.95
C THR A 123 7.64 2.74 1.44
N THR A 124 6.63 2.01 0.97
CA THR A 124 6.12 2.03 -0.39
C THR A 124 4.62 1.76 -0.35
N ILE A 125 3.93 1.98 -1.47
CA ILE A 125 2.52 1.62 -1.66
C ILE A 125 2.32 1.01 -3.04
N ASN A 126 1.19 0.35 -3.21
CA ASN A 126 0.63 0.10 -4.51
C ASN A 126 -0.67 0.90 -4.70
N LEU A 127 -1.10 1.02 -5.95
CA LEU A 127 -2.39 1.56 -6.35
C LEU A 127 -3.20 0.41 -6.96
N ALA A 128 -4.47 0.34 -6.59
CA ALA A 128 -5.41 -0.65 -7.10
C ALA A 128 -6.72 0.05 -7.50
N SER A 129 -7.50 -0.59 -8.36
CA SER A 129 -8.83 -0.14 -8.73
C SER A 129 -9.78 -1.32 -8.86
N THR A 130 -11.05 -0.99 -9.08
CA THR A 130 -12.00 -1.97 -9.65
C THR A 130 -11.55 -2.39 -11.05
N ASN A 131 -12.18 -3.43 -11.60
CA ASN A 131 -12.05 -3.80 -13.01
C ASN A 131 -13.13 -3.13 -13.89
N ILE A 132 -13.78 -2.08 -13.39
CA ILE A 132 -14.87 -1.37 -14.06
C ILE A 132 -14.34 -0.02 -14.55
N GLU A 133 -14.48 0.28 -15.85
CA GLU A 133 -14.11 1.59 -16.38
C GLU A 133 -14.95 2.69 -15.73
N SER A 134 -14.31 3.83 -15.43
CA SER A 134 -14.99 4.95 -14.78
C SER A 134 -16.06 5.56 -15.68
N ASN A 135 -15.83 5.59 -17.00
CA ASN A 135 -16.84 5.97 -17.96
C ASN A 135 -17.79 4.80 -18.23
N GLY A 136 -19.01 4.88 -17.70
CA GLY A 136 -20.04 3.84 -17.82
C GLY A 136 -20.34 3.45 -19.27
N ALA A 137 -20.25 4.38 -20.22
CA ALA A 137 -20.52 4.10 -21.63
C ALA A 137 -19.53 3.10 -22.27
N ASN A 138 -18.32 2.99 -21.72
CA ASN A 138 -17.28 2.08 -22.21
C ASN A 138 -17.36 0.67 -21.59
N THR A 139 -18.16 0.50 -20.53
CA THR A 139 -18.27 -0.80 -19.86
C THR A 139 -18.99 -1.85 -20.72
N SER A 140 -18.78 -3.13 -20.42
CA SER A 140 -19.49 -4.26 -21.05
C SER A 140 -20.17 -5.12 -19.98
N PRO A 141 -21.52 -5.17 -19.93
CA PRO A 141 -22.46 -4.35 -20.69
C PRO A 141 -22.32 -2.86 -20.36
N ALA A 142 -22.78 -1.97 -21.25
CA ALA A 142 -22.74 -0.52 -21.01
C ALA A 142 -23.52 -0.14 -19.74
N ASN A 143 -23.01 0.87 -19.03
CA ASN A 143 -23.51 1.35 -17.74
C ASN A 143 -23.54 0.26 -16.65
N ARG A 144 -22.56 -0.65 -16.65
CA ARG A 144 -22.41 -1.65 -15.60
C ARG A 144 -22.23 -0.97 -14.23
N ALA A 145 -22.85 -1.56 -13.21
CA ALA A 145 -22.64 -1.19 -11.81
C ALA A 145 -21.16 -1.33 -11.42
N VAL A 146 -20.72 -0.48 -10.50
CA VAL A 146 -19.33 -0.50 -10.00
C VAL A 146 -19.24 -1.51 -8.86
N ASP A 147 -18.50 -2.59 -9.08
CA ASP A 147 -18.26 -3.67 -8.11
C ASP A 147 -16.76 -3.93 -7.96
N GLY A 148 -16.39 -4.77 -6.98
CA GLY A 148 -15.02 -5.23 -6.82
C GLY A 148 -14.07 -4.15 -6.29
N ILE A 149 -14.54 -3.33 -5.34
CA ILE A 149 -13.68 -2.38 -4.62
C ILE A 149 -12.51 -3.16 -3.99
N PRO A 150 -11.25 -2.71 -4.13
CA PRO A 150 -10.12 -3.42 -3.53
C PRO A 150 -10.30 -3.55 -2.01
N ASN A 151 -10.36 -4.78 -1.47
CA ASN A 151 -10.52 -4.98 -0.01
C ASN A 151 -9.39 -4.29 0.77
N ASP A 152 -8.16 -4.42 0.26
CA ASP A 152 -6.92 -3.84 0.80
C ASP A 152 -6.94 -2.30 0.95
N PHE A 153 -7.95 -1.62 0.40
CA PHE A 153 -8.18 -0.17 0.57
C PHE A 153 -8.65 0.18 1.98
N PHE A 154 -9.56 -0.61 2.56
CA PHE A 154 -10.20 -0.32 3.86
C PHE A 154 -9.89 -1.38 4.93
N LEU A 155 -9.29 -2.50 4.54
CA LEU A 155 -8.82 -3.55 5.43
C LEU A 155 -7.70 -4.32 4.73
N TRP A 156 -6.54 -4.54 5.35
CA TRP A 156 -5.45 -5.30 4.73
C TRP A 156 -5.74 -6.82 4.67
N ASP A 157 -6.75 -7.17 3.86
CA ASP A 157 -7.35 -8.50 3.70
C ASP A 157 -6.35 -9.53 3.16
N SER A 158 -5.46 -9.10 2.25
CA SER A 158 -4.41 -9.97 1.73
C SER A 158 -3.45 -10.44 2.83
N ALA A 159 -3.15 -9.62 3.84
CA ALA A 159 -2.38 -10.05 5.00
C ALA A 159 -3.24 -10.83 6.01
N LEU A 160 -4.39 -10.30 6.40
CA LEU A 160 -5.21 -10.82 7.50
C LEU A 160 -5.93 -12.12 7.14
N LYS A 161 -6.68 -12.17 6.03
CA LYS A 161 -7.39 -13.37 5.60
C LYS A 161 -6.50 -14.33 4.84
N THR A 162 -5.79 -13.85 3.83
CA THR A 162 -5.03 -14.75 2.94
C THR A 162 -3.76 -15.26 3.61
N SER A 163 -2.94 -14.40 4.23
CA SER A 163 -1.67 -14.82 4.84
C SER A 163 -1.80 -15.41 6.24
N LEU A 164 -2.69 -14.89 7.10
CA LEU A 164 -2.88 -15.40 8.47
C LEU A 164 -4.02 -16.45 8.60
N GLY A 165 -4.87 -16.59 7.58
CA GLY A 165 -5.99 -17.52 7.60
C GLY A 165 -7.08 -17.14 8.59
N LEU A 166 -7.31 -15.84 8.81
CA LEU A 166 -8.43 -15.35 9.59
C LEU A 166 -9.75 -15.51 8.82
N ASN A 167 -10.82 -15.81 9.54
CA ASN A 167 -12.13 -16.04 8.95
C ASN A 167 -13.11 -14.91 9.31
N TYR A 168 -13.39 -14.05 8.34
CA TYR A 168 -14.42 -13.01 8.37
C TYR A 168 -15.00 -12.83 6.96
N ASN A 169 -16.17 -12.21 6.87
CA ASN A 169 -16.91 -12.01 5.64
C ASN A 169 -16.91 -10.53 5.26
N ILE A 170 -16.26 -10.21 4.14
CA ILE A 170 -16.36 -8.88 3.53
C ILE A 170 -17.66 -8.85 2.72
N PRO A 171 -18.54 -7.85 2.95
CA PRO A 171 -19.78 -7.73 2.20
C PRO A 171 -19.49 -7.46 0.71
N LEU A 172 -20.39 -7.90 -0.16
CA LEU A 172 -20.31 -7.54 -1.56
C LEU A 172 -20.72 -6.06 -1.70
N ILE A 173 -19.74 -5.20 -1.95
CA ILE A 173 -19.97 -3.77 -2.18
C ILE A 173 -20.20 -3.55 -3.68
N THR A 174 -21.34 -2.99 -4.03
CA THR A 174 -21.72 -2.68 -5.41
C THR A 174 -22.51 -1.39 -5.46
N PHE A 175 -22.13 -0.49 -6.34
CA PHE A 175 -22.78 0.81 -6.52
C PHE A 175 -23.51 0.86 -7.86
N GLU A 176 -24.75 1.34 -7.82
CA GLU A 176 -25.48 1.64 -9.04
C GLU A 176 -24.73 2.68 -9.87
N ARG A 177 -24.64 2.45 -11.17
CA ARG A 177 -23.88 3.31 -12.10
C ARG A 177 -24.30 4.77 -11.98
N GLN A 178 -25.60 5.03 -11.97
CA GLN A 178 -26.15 6.39 -11.90
C GLN A 178 -25.74 7.10 -10.61
N GLU A 179 -25.75 6.41 -9.47
CA GLU A 179 -25.36 6.99 -8.19
C GLU A 179 -23.87 7.32 -8.16
N TYR A 180 -23.02 6.44 -8.70
CA TYR A 180 -21.59 6.70 -8.81
C TYR A 180 -21.27 7.86 -9.77
N ASP A 181 -21.91 7.92 -10.95
CA ASP A 181 -21.79 9.06 -11.89
C ASP A 181 -22.21 10.38 -11.23
N ASN A 182 -23.38 10.38 -10.58
CA ASN A 182 -23.90 11.57 -9.92
C ASN A 182 -22.96 12.05 -8.82
N TYR A 183 -22.35 11.13 -8.07
CA TYR A 183 -21.37 11.48 -7.04
C TYR A 183 -20.13 12.15 -7.64
N LEU A 184 -19.54 11.56 -8.68
CA LEU A 184 -18.38 12.15 -9.36
C LEU A 184 -18.68 13.56 -9.89
N ASN A 185 -19.83 13.75 -10.52
CA ASN A 185 -20.24 15.03 -11.08
C ASN A 185 -20.54 16.07 -9.99
N THR A 186 -21.21 15.66 -8.91
CA THR A 186 -21.58 16.55 -7.79
C THR A 186 -20.36 17.09 -7.07
N HIS A 187 -19.30 16.28 -7.00
CA HIS A 187 -18.05 16.59 -6.31
C HIS A 187 -16.89 16.96 -7.26
N HIS A 188 -17.23 17.26 -8.52
CA HIS A 188 -16.31 17.73 -9.55
C HIS A 188 -15.01 16.91 -9.62
N PHE A 189 -15.15 15.58 -9.65
CA PHE A 189 -14.01 14.70 -9.84
C PHE A 189 -13.42 14.92 -11.24
N GLN A 190 -12.10 15.10 -11.32
CA GLN A 190 -11.41 15.34 -12.58
C GLN A 190 -9.91 15.02 -12.55
N LEU A 191 -9.35 14.67 -13.71
CA LEU A 191 -7.90 14.61 -13.94
C LEU A 191 -7.41 15.95 -14.45
N VAL A 192 -6.44 16.56 -13.77
CA VAL A 192 -5.95 17.90 -14.10
C VAL A 192 -4.43 17.89 -14.29
N GLN A 193 -3.99 18.44 -15.41
CA GLN A 193 -2.58 18.79 -15.62
C GLN A 193 -2.41 20.29 -15.60
N SER A 194 -1.78 20.83 -14.56
CA SER A 194 -1.46 22.25 -14.49
C SER A 194 -0.37 22.63 -15.52
N ASP A 195 -0.50 23.81 -16.12
CA ASP A 195 0.57 24.43 -16.91
C ASP A 195 1.18 25.60 -16.14
N PHE A 196 2.28 25.34 -15.41
CA PHE A 196 2.97 26.38 -14.63
C PHE A 196 3.61 27.49 -15.49
N THR A 197 3.51 27.41 -16.82
CA THR A 197 4.03 28.43 -17.74
C THR A 197 2.96 29.40 -18.24
N LYS A 198 1.67 29.12 -18.00
CA LYS A 198 0.57 30.02 -18.38
C LYS A 198 0.32 31.08 -17.29
N PRO A 199 0.16 32.36 -17.65
CA PRO A 199 -0.12 33.43 -16.68
C PRO A 199 -1.53 33.41 -16.09
N ASP A 200 -2.46 32.64 -16.67
CA ASP A 200 -3.88 32.61 -16.31
C ASP A 200 -4.27 31.41 -15.43
N ASP A 201 -3.27 30.62 -14.98
CA ASP A 201 -3.43 29.39 -14.19
C ASP A 201 -4.35 28.34 -14.84
N SER A 202 -4.67 28.46 -16.14
CA SER A 202 -5.51 27.48 -16.84
C SER A 202 -4.80 26.13 -17.00
N PRO A 203 -5.51 25.00 -16.83
CA PRO A 203 -4.88 23.69 -17.00
C PRO A 203 -4.42 23.47 -18.45
N LEU A 204 -3.40 22.63 -18.63
CA LEU A 204 -3.00 22.07 -19.91
C LEU A 204 -3.97 20.98 -20.38
N TYR A 205 -4.48 20.21 -19.42
CA TYR A 205 -5.39 19.10 -19.62
C TYR A 205 -6.39 19.04 -18.48
N GLU A 206 -7.64 18.74 -18.81
CA GLU A 206 -8.73 18.51 -17.88
C GLU A 206 -9.65 17.45 -18.46
N GLU A 207 -10.02 16.46 -17.65
CA GLU A 207 -10.99 15.42 -18.01
C GLU A 207 -11.88 15.13 -16.81
N ASP A 208 -13.19 15.30 -17.00
CA ASP A 208 -14.20 14.98 -16.00
C ASP A 208 -14.20 13.48 -15.67
N GLY A 209 -14.38 13.18 -14.39
CA GLY A 209 -14.45 11.82 -13.85
C GLY A 209 -13.27 11.48 -12.95
N SER A 210 -13.17 10.20 -12.59
CA SER A 210 -12.11 9.72 -11.69
C SER A 210 -10.83 9.40 -12.46
N SER A 211 -10.48 8.13 -12.59
CA SER A 211 -9.39 7.60 -13.42
C SER A 211 -9.96 6.69 -14.50
N TYR A 212 -9.12 6.03 -15.30
CA TYR A 212 -9.59 5.13 -16.36
C TYR A 212 -10.51 4.01 -15.81
N PHE A 213 -10.13 3.39 -14.69
CA PHE A 213 -10.96 2.47 -13.90
C PHE A 213 -11.43 3.11 -12.59
N SER A 214 -12.64 2.76 -12.14
CA SER A 214 -13.26 3.30 -10.93
C SER A 214 -12.51 2.89 -9.66
N PHE A 215 -12.55 3.77 -8.65
CA PHE A 215 -11.93 3.56 -7.33
C PHE A 215 -10.42 3.29 -7.39
N PHE A 216 -9.67 4.11 -8.12
CA PHE A 216 -8.21 4.05 -8.09
C PHE A 216 -7.66 4.61 -6.78
N VAL A 217 -7.14 3.74 -5.91
CA VAL A 217 -6.83 4.05 -4.51
C VAL A 217 -5.49 3.45 -4.06
N PRO A 218 -4.81 4.09 -3.09
CA PRO A 218 -3.69 3.49 -2.38
C PRO A 218 -4.07 2.21 -1.64
N VAL A 219 -3.20 1.21 -1.74
CA VAL A 219 -3.25 -0.07 -1.01
C VAL A 219 -1.86 -0.44 -0.49
N PRO A 220 -1.74 -1.29 0.55
CA PRO A 220 -0.44 -1.76 1.04
C PRO A 220 0.40 -2.39 -0.07
N ALA A 221 1.72 -2.23 0.03
CA ALA A 221 2.61 -2.70 -1.02
C ALA A 221 2.66 -4.24 -1.10
N ALA A 222 2.69 -4.76 -2.33
CA ALA A 222 2.88 -6.18 -2.59
C ALA A 222 4.23 -6.70 -2.05
N GLU A 223 5.24 -5.82 -2.00
CA GLU A 223 6.54 -6.09 -1.38
C GLU A 223 6.41 -6.35 0.12
N ASP A 224 5.63 -5.53 0.84
CA ASP A 224 5.41 -5.67 2.27
C ASP A 224 4.64 -6.96 2.57
N LEU A 225 3.58 -7.26 1.82
CA LEU A 225 2.85 -8.53 1.94
C LEU A 225 3.77 -9.73 1.71
N TYR A 226 4.66 -9.65 0.71
CA TYR A 226 5.65 -10.69 0.45
C TYR A 226 6.59 -10.88 1.64
N MET A 227 7.14 -9.80 2.17
CA MET A 227 8.05 -9.84 3.32
C MET A 227 7.37 -10.38 4.57
N VAL A 228 6.15 -9.95 4.88
CA VAL A 228 5.34 -10.50 5.98
C VAL A 228 5.15 -11.99 5.85
N THR A 229 4.76 -12.45 4.65
CA THR A 229 4.55 -13.88 4.37
C THR A 229 5.84 -14.70 4.50
N ARG A 230 6.98 -14.14 4.08
CA ARG A 230 8.30 -14.78 4.22
C ARG A 230 8.77 -14.84 5.67
N MET A 231 8.64 -13.76 6.42
CA MET A 231 9.01 -13.71 7.84
C MET A 231 8.16 -14.66 8.68
N ARG A 232 6.85 -14.73 8.40
CA ARG A 232 5.93 -15.72 8.97
C ARG A 232 6.40 -17.15 8.68
N SER A 233 6.64 -17.47 7.41
CA SER A 233 7.05 -18.81 6.98
C SER A 233 8.41 -19.22 7.59
N ALA A 234 9.31 -18.27 7.78
CA ALA A 234 10.61 -18.47 8.41
C ALA A 234 10.53 -18.52 9.95
N LYS A 235 9.33 -18.42 10.54
CA LYS A 235 9.09 -18.37 11.99
C LYS A 235 9.79 -17.22 12.71
N ILE A 236 10.15 -16.16 11.98
CA ILE A 236 10.68 -14.92 12.56
C ILE A 236 9.58 -14.21 13.33
N LEU A 237 8.38 -14.18 12.74
CA LEU A 237 7.17 -13.58 13.31
C LEU A 237 6.08 -14.65 13.44
N THR A 238 5.27 -14.52 14.49
CA THR A 238 4.10 -15.39 14.71
C THR A 238 2.84 -14.75 14.12
N ASP A 239 1.83 -15.57 13.81
CA ASP A 239 0.55 -15.08 13.30
C ASP A 239 -0.09 -14.06 14.25
N LYS A 240 0.00 -14.33 15.56
CA LYS A 240 -0.49 -13.44 16.62
C LYS A 240 0.24 -12.10 16.65
N PHE A 241 1.57 -12.11 16.47
CA PHE A 241 2.35 -10.87 16.44
C PHE A 241 1.99 -10.02 15.23
N ILE A 242 1.90 -10.64 14.05
CA ILE A 242 1.50 -9.95 12.82
C ILE A 242 0.10 -9.36 13.00
N ALA A 243 -0.87 -10.14 13.49
CA ALA A 243 -2.21 -9.65 13.78
C ALA A 243 -2.20 -8.49 14.78
N ALA A 244 -1.42 -8.57 15.86
CA ALA A 244 -1.36 -7.51 16.87
C ALA A 244 -0.82 -6.18 16.30
N VAL A 245 0.16 -6.21 15.38
CA VAL A 245 0.63 -4.99 14.70
C VAL A 245 -0.40 -4.48 13.69
N LEU A 246 -0.97 -5.38 12.87
CA LEU A 246 -1.94 -4.99 11.84
C LEU A 246 -3.28 -4.53 12.40
N MET A 247 -3.61 -4.93 13.63
CA MET A 247 -4.83 -4.49 14.32
C MET A 247 -4.73 -3.09 14.94
N VAL A 248 -3.52 -2.52 15.01
CA VAL A 248 -3.36 -1.10 15.37
C VAL A 248 -3.88 -0.25 14.21
N ASP A 249 -4.99 0.43 14.47
CA ASP A 249 -5.66 1.31 13.51
C ASP A 249 -5.92 0.60 12.16
N PHE A 250 -6.47 -0.62 12.24
CA PHE A 250 -6.63 -1.53 11.11
C PHE A 250 -7.55 -1.01 9.99
N LYS A 251 -8.41 -0.02 10.30
CA LYS A 251 -9.27 0.68 9.33
C LYS A 251 -8.45 1.59 8.39
N ASN A 252 -7.20 1.89 8.71
CA ASN A 252 -6.25 2.64 7.89
C ASN A 252 -5.06 1.75 7.47
N PRO A 253 -5.26 0.85 6.48
CA PRO A 253 -4.26 -0.16 6.13
C PRO A 253 -2.98 0.43 5.54
N VAL A 254 -3.01 1.65 4.98
CA VAL A 254 -1.84 2.29 4.36
C VAL A 254 -1.27 3.42 5.21
N PHE A 255 -2.08 4.41 5.58
CA PHE A 255 -1.64 5.65 6.21
C PHE A 255 -1.93 5.72 7.70
N SER A 256 -1.62 4.66 8.43
CA SER A 256 -1.78 4.65 9.88
C SER A 256 -0.58 5.30 10.57
N GLU A 257 -0.79 6.50 11.11
CA GLU A 257 0.18 7.15 12.00
C GLU A 257 0.37 6.36 13.30
N LYS A 258 -0.70 5.77 13.84
CA LYS A 258 -0.64 4.94 15.05
C LYS A 258 0.21 3.70 14.84
N ARG A 259 -0.03 2.94 13.77
CA ARG A 259 0.81 1.77 13.46
C ARG A 259 2.26 2.20 13.20
N SER A 260 2.45 3.29 12.45
CA SER A 260 3.78 3.85 12.16
C SER A 260 4.54 4.28 13.40
N SER A 261 3.86 4.77 14.45
CA SER A 261 4.54 5.15 15.71
C SER A 261 5.18 3.95 16.42
N LEU A 262 4.74 2.72 16.15
CA LEU A 262 5.37 1.50 16.68
C LEU A 262 6.77 1.25 16.09
N GLN A 263 7.14 1.92 15.00
CA GLN A 263 8.48 1.83 14.39
C GLN A 263 9.59 2.17 15.39
N GLN A 264 9.33 3.07 16.34
CA GLN A 264 10.31 3.44 17.38
C GLN A 264 10.72 2.24 18.28
N TYR A 265 9.84 1.25 18.43
CA TYR A 265 10.14 0.02 19.17
C TYR A 265 10.87 -0.99 18.28
N ALA A 266 10.49 -1.07 17.01
CA ALA A 266 11.20 -1.87 16.01
C ALA A 266 12.67 -1.44 15.90
N GLU A 267 12.95 -0.13 15.93
CA GLU A 267 14.32 0.42 15.88
C GLU A 267 15.22 -0.04 17.04
N GLN A 268 14.63 -0.41 18.17
CA GLN A 268 15.35 -0.92 19.34
C GLN A 268 15.63 -2.43 19.25
N VAL A 269 14.99 -3.15 18.33
CA VAL A 269 15.14 -4.59 18.13
C VAL A 269 15.92 -4.83 16.83
N THR A 270 17.25 -4.72 16.90
CA THR A 270 18.13 -4.85 15.72
C THR A 270 18.57 -6.29 15.45
N THR A 271 18.52 -7.16 16.46
CA THR A 271 18.90 -8.57 16.38
C THR A 271 17.84 -9.45 17.02
N GLY A 272 17.86 -10.75 16.71
CA GLY A 272 16.99 -11.73 17.35
C GLY A 272 17.53 -13.14 17.22
N THR A 273 16.89 -14.07 17.91
CA THR A 273 17.24 -15.50 17.81
C THR A 273 16.01 -16.37 17.59
N ILE A 274 16.18 -17.50 16.90
CA ILE A 274 15.20 -18.59 16.88
C ILE A 274 15.83 -19.83 17.49
N ILE A 275 15.28 -20.28 18.61
CA ILE A 275 15.72 -21.46 19.35
C ILE A 275 14.54 -22.42 19.44
N ASN A 276 14.73 -23.67 19.02
CA ASN A 276 13.66 -24.68 18.99
C ASN A 276 12.40 -24.24 18.23
N GLY A 277 12.57 -23.40 17.20
CA GLY A 277 11.47 -22.87 16.39
C GLY A 277 10.71 -21.69 17.01
N ILE A 278 11.18 -21.16 18.13
CA ILE A 278 10.58 -20.01 18.83
C ILE A 278 11.49 -18.80 18.62
N SER A 279 10.94 -17.74 18.02
CA SER A 279 11.64 -16.47 17.78
C SER A 279 11.56 -15.56 19.01
N SER A 280 12.67 -14.88 19.32
CA SER A 280 12.71 -13.85 20.38
C SER A 280 12.05 -12.54 19.93
N VAL A 281 12.02 -12.26 18.61
CA VAL A 281 11.65 -10.96 18.04
C VAL A 281 10.27 -10.46 18.52
N PRO A 282 9.18 -11.26 18.48
CA PRO A 282 7.88 -10.80 18.94
C PRO A 282 7.87 -10.38 20.42
N ASN A 283 8.51 -11.16 21.30
CA ASN A 283 8.56 -10.89 22.73
C ASN A 283 9.44 -9.68 23.04
N ASP A 284 10.61 -9.58 22.37
CA ASP A 284 11.54 -8.46 22.54
C ASP A 284 10.88 -7.14 22.15
N PHE A 285 10.13 -7.13 21.05
CA PHE A 285 9.34 -5.97 20.63
C PHE A 285 8.21 -5.65 21.61
N ALA A 286 7.41 -6.65 21.97
CA ALA A 286 6.27 -6.46 22.87
C ALA A 286 6.67 -5.94 24.25
N GLU A 287 7.84 -6.35 24.77
CA GLU A 287 8.35 -5.83 26.03
C GLU A 287 8.65 -4.31 25.95
N LYS A 288 9.19 -3.82 24.83
CA LYS A 288 9.39 -2.38 24.63
C LYS A 288 8.07 -1.62 24.62
N VAL A 289 7.06 -2.18 23.94
CA VAL A 289 5.71 -1.61 23.90
C VAL A 289 5.08 -1.60 25.30
N ARG A 290 5.21 -2.68 26.07
CA ARG A 290 4.70 -2.80 27.44
C ARG A 290 5.29 -1.78 28.38
N VAL A 291 6.62 -1.58 28.33
CA VAL A 291 7.31 -0.56 29.14
C VAL A 291 6.80 0.83 28.83
N ALA A 292 6.54 1.16 27.56
CA ALA A 292 6.00 2.45 27.18
C ALA A 292 4.52 2.62 27.61
N ALA A 293 3.70 1.60 27.41
CA ALA A 293 2.28 1.62 27.78
C ALA A 293 2.07 1.78 29.30
N ALA A 294 2.99 1.28 30.13
CA ALA A 294 2.88 1.34 31.60
C ALA A 294 2.78 2.78 32.16
N ASN A 295 3.25 3.78 31.42
CA ASN A 295 3.21 5.19 31.82
C ASN A 295 2.04 5.97 31.17
N GLN A 296 1.16 5.30 30.42
CA GLN A 296 0.05 5.93 29.72
C GLN A 296 -1.24 5.85 30.56
N PRO A 297 -2.16 6.82 30.42
CA PRO A 297 -3.51 6.70 30.97
C PRO A 297 -4.21 5.44 30.44
N PRO A 298 -5.04 4.75 31.24
CA PRO A 298 -5.78 3.59 30.76
C PRO A 298 -6.60 3.88 29.50
N CYS A 299 -6.57 2.95 28.54
CA CYS A 299 -7.43 2.96 27.36
C CYS A 299 -8.90 2.84 27.78
N ASP A 300 -9.77 3.69 27.21
CA ASP A 300 -11.21 3.53 27.33
C ASP A 300 -11.67 2.40 26.41
N PRO A 301 -12.16 1.27 26.95
CA PRO A 301 -12.60 0.15 26.12
C PRO A 301 -13.82 0.48 25.24
N THR A 302 -14.56 1.55 25.54
CA THR A 302 -15.71 2.01 24.75
C THR A 302 -15.31 2.92 23.60
N ASN A 303 -14.07 3.42 23.59
CA ASN A 303 -13.55 4.28 22.54
C ASN A 303 -12.14 3.85 22.12
N PHE A 304 -12.04 2.61 21.65
CA PHE A 304 -10.78 1.97 21.31
C PHE A 304 -9.98 2.72 20.24
N GLU A 305 -10.67 3.41 19.33
CA GLU A 305 -10.06 4.26 18.32
C GLU A 305 -9.28 5.44 18.91
N GLN A 306 -9.52 5.84 20.17
CA GLN A 306 -8.75 6.89 20.85
C GLN A 306 -7.55 6.35 21.64
N CYS A 307 -7.46 5.03 21.82
CA CYS A 307 -6.35 4.43 22.54
C CYS A 307 -5.03 4.57 21.76
N THR A 308 -3.92 4.57 22.49
CA THR A 308 -2.59 4.70 21.90
C THR A 308 -2.23 3.47 21.06
N ALA A 309 -1.23 3.61 20.19
CA ALA A 309 -0.74 2.49 19.39
C ALA A 309 -0.29 1.30 20.25
N GLU A 310 0.37 1.60 21.37
CA GLU A 310 0.85 0.59 22.32
C GLU A 310 -0.30 -0.17 22.95
N GLN A 311 -1.37 0.54 23.35
CA GLN A 311 -2.56 -0.08 23.94
C GLN A 311 -3.31 -0.94 22.94
N GLN A 312 -3.45 -0.49 21.70
CA GLN A 312 -4.12 -1.28 20.65
C GLN A 312 -3.33 -2.55 20.32
N PHE A 313 -2.00 -2.45 20.21
CA PHE A 313 -1.13 -3.62 20.02
C PHE A 313 -1.27 -4.64 21.16
N LEU A 314 -1.15 -4.16 22.41
CA LEU A 314 -1.18 -5.02 23.59
C LEU A 314 -2.54 -5.70 23.78
N GLN A 315 -3.64 -5.08 23.36
CA GLN A 315 -4.96 -5.69 23.45
C GLN A 315 -5.03 -7.03 22.70
N THR A 316 -4.40 -7.14 21.53
CA THR A 316 -4.33 -8.41 20.80
C THR A 316 -3.19 -9.29 21.30
N TRP A 317 -2.03 -8.70 21.61
CA TRP A 317 -0.84 -9.46 21.99
C TRP A 317 -0.94 -10.16 23.34
N GLU A 318 -1.64 -9.56 24.32
CA GLU A 318 -1.78 -10.12 25.67
C GLU A 318 -2.87 -11.19 25.77
N LEU A 319 -3.66 -11.40 24.71
CA LEU A 319 -4.67 -12.46 24.69
C LEU A 319 -4.01 -13.85 24.71
N PRO A 320 -4.62 -14.86 25.32
CA PRO A 320 -4.18 -16.24 25.18
C PRO A 320 -4.08 -16.70 23.71
N ASP A 321 -3.16 -17.61 23.41
CA ASP A 321 -2.90 -18.09 22.04
C ASP A 321 -4.12 -18.75 21.36
N ASN A 322 -5.08 -19.23 22.15
CA ASN A 322 -6.33 -19.81 21.69
C ASN A 322 -7.50 -18.81 21.59
N GLN A 323 -7.30 -17.53 21.94
CA GLN A 323 -8.36 -16.51 21.97
C GLN A 323 -8.15 -15.38 20.97
N TRP A 324 -6.90 -15.01 20.68
CA TRP A 324 -6.62 -13.84 19.84
C TRP A 324 -7.28 -13.90 18.44
N LYS A 325 -7.38 -15.09 17.82
CA LYS A 325 -8.00 -15.23 16.49
C LYS A 325 -9.46 -14.83 16.50
N SER A 326 -10.23 -15.36 17.44
CA SER A 326 -11.66 -15.04 17.56
C SER A 326 -11.84 -13.56 17.86
N PHE A 327 -11.05 -13.01 18.78
CA PHE A 327 -11.08 -11.58 19.10
C PHE A 327 -10.84 -10.70 17.87
N VAL A 328 -9.76 -10.95 17.12
CA VAL A 328 -9.42 -10.17 15.93
C VAL A 328 -10.51 -10.30 14.86
N GLN A 329 -11.02 -11.51 14.62
CA GLN A 329 -12.10 -11.75 13.66
C GLN A 329 -13.39 -11.02 14.04
N GLU A 330 -13.74 -10.99 15.32
CA GLU A 330 -14.92 -10.27 15.82
C GLU A 330 -14.79 -8.75 15.62
N GLN A 331 -13.60 -8.18 15.89
CA GLN A 331 -13.36 -6.74 15.67
C GLN A 331 -13.44 -6.38 14.18
N ILE A 332 -12.84 -7.19 13.31
CA ILE A 332 -12.91 -6.98 11.86
C ILE A 332 -14.35 -7.15 11.36
N GLN A 333 -15.06 -8.18 11.81
CA GLN A 333 -16.44 -8.41 11.39
C GLN A 333 -17.36 -7.28 11.84
N ALA A 334 -17.21 -6.78 13.07
CA ALA A 334 -17.97 -5.63 13.55
C ALA A 334 -17.79 -4.39 12.65
N TYR A 335 -16.56 -4.08 12.27
CA TYR A 335 -16.28 -2.98 11.32
C TYR A 335 -16.91 -3.21 9.94
N LEU A 336 -16.83 -4.43 9.40
CA LEU A 336 -17.42 -4.78 8.11
C LEU A 336 -18.96 -4.75 8.17
N ASP A 337 -19.54 -5.15 9.29
CA ASP A 337 -20.98 -5.11 9.54
C ASP A 337 -21.46 -3.65 9.64
N GLU A 338 -20.73 -2.76 10.33
CA GLU A 338 -21.00 -1.32 10.36
C GLU A 338 -21.10 -0.74 8.94
N LEU A 339 -20.10 -1.03 8.08
CA LEU A 339 -20.13 -0.60 6.67
C LEU A 339 -21.34 -1.15 5.89
N ASN A 340 -21.82 -2.33 6.25
CA ASN A 340 -22.96 -2.98 5.60
C ASN A 340 -24.32 -2.52 6.13
N THR A 341 -24.37 -1.85 7.29
CA THR A 341 -25.61 -1.25 7.83
C THR A 341 -26.00 0.06 7.14
N LEU A 342 -25.06 0.71 6.46
CA LEU A 342 -25.27 1.96 5.73
C LEU A 342 -26.19 1.72 4.52
N SER A 343 -26.98 2.73 4.16
CA SER A 343 -27.65 2.71 2.86
C SER A 343 -26.61 2.74 1.72
N PRO A 344 -26.94 2.26 0.51
CA PRO A 344 -26.00 2.27 -0.62
C PRO A 344 -25.39 3.65 -0.92
N ARG A 345 -26.14 4.73 -0.71
CA ARG A 345 -25.65 6.11 -0.88
C ARG A 345 -24.68 6.54 0.21
N GLU A 346 -24.97 6.22 1.47
CA GLU A 346 -24.07 6.51 2.59
C GLU A 346 -22.78 5.70 2.48
N GLN A 347 -22.88 4.43 2.08
CA GLN A 347 -21.73 3.57 1.83
C GLN A 347 -20.86 4.12 0.68
N LEU A 348 -21.48 4.56 -0.42
CA LEU A 348 -20.76 5.20 -1.52
C LEU A 348 -20.03 6.46 -1.05
N ALA A 349 -20.72 7.37 -0.37
CA ALA A 349 -20.14 8.60 0.15
C ALA A 349 -18.95 8.34 1.07
N GLN A 350 -19.12 7.44 2.06
CA GLN A 350 -18.06 7.12 3.01
C GLN A 350 -16.81 6.53 2.34
N LEU A 351 -16.97 5.61 1.38
CA LEU A 351 -15.82 5.03 0.67
C LEU A 351 -15.17 6.04 -0.29
N MET A 352 -15.94 6.91 -0.93
CA MET A 352 -15.40 7.95 -1.81
C MET A 352 -14.63 9.02 -1.03
N GLU A 353 -15.17 9.49 0.09
CA GLU A 353 -14.48 10.41 1.02
C GLU A 353 -13.19 9.77 1.55
N SER A 354 -13.26 8.51 2.01
CA SER A 354 -12.05 7.78 2.42
C SER A 354 -11.04 7.66 1.27
N SER A 355 -11.50 7.50 0.02
CA SER A 355 -10.62 7.40 -1.14
C SER A 355 -9.89 8.71 -1.42
N VAL A 356 -10.57 9.85 -1.29
CA VAL A 356 -9.97 11.18 -1.44
C VAL A 356 -8.98 11.44 -0.32
N LYS A 357 -9.38 11.21 0.93
CA LYS A 357 -8.48 11.33 2.09
C LYS A 357 -7.20 10.51 1.93
N HIS A 358 -7.29 9.24 1.51
CA HIS A 358 -6.11 8.40 1.31
C HIS A 358 -5.24 8.89 0.15
N ARG A 359 -5.82 9.47 -0.91
CA ARG A 359 -5.05 10.10 -2.00
C ARG A 359 -4.32 11.36 -1.52
N GLU A 360 -4.97 12.22 -0.75
CA GLU A 360 -4.34 13.41 -0.15
C GLU A 360 -3.22 13.02 0.82
N GLN A 361 -3.44 11.98 1.63
CA GLN A 361 -2.41 11.40 2.47
C GLN A 361 -1.25 10.88 1.64
N PHE A 362 -1.49 10.15 0.54
CA PHE A 362 -0.41 9.72 -0.36
C PHE A 362 0.41 10.91 -0.90
N GLN A 363 -0.26 11.99 -1.30
CA GLN A 363 0.38 13.19 -1.84
C GLN A 363 1.22 13.95 -0.80
N SER A 364 0.90 13.81 0.49
CA SER A 364 1.53 14.54 1.59
C SER A 364 2.37 13.68 2.54
N TRP A 365 2.32 12.34 2.42
CA TRP A 365 2.98 11.43 3.36
C TRP A 365 4.50 11.61 3.30
N PRO A 366 5.16 12.02 4.40
CA PRO A 366 6.56 12.44 4.35
C PRO A 366 7.52 11.40 3.79
N THR A 367 7.21 10.11 3.95
CA THR A 367 8.06 9.03 3.48
C THR A 367 7.87 8.69 2.01
N ILE A 368 6.72 8.96 1.38
CA ILE A 368 6.44 8.44 0.03
C ILE A 368 5.76 9.44 -0.90
N SER A 369 5.63 10.71 -0.49
CA SER A 369 5.00 11.77 -1.29
C SER A 369 5.71 12.01 -2.62
N ASN A 370 7.01 11.74 -2.69
CA ASN A 370 7.79 11.77 -3.92
C ASN A 370 7.37 10.71 -4.96
N LEU A 371 6.63 9.67 -4.55
CA LEU A 371 6.01 8.73 -5.48
C LEU A 371 4.79 9.34 -6.21
N ASN A 372 4.28 10.50 -5.76
CA ASN A 372 3.28 11.28 -6.49
C ASN A 372 3.95 12.18 -7.54
N GLU A 373 4.48 11.57 -8.60
CA GLU A 373 5.39 12.21 -9.56
C GLU A 373 4.72 13.15 -10.57
N PHE A 374 3.43 12.96 -10.86
CA PHE A 374 2.73 13.68 -11.93
C PHE A 374 1.30 14.03 -11.50
N SER A 375 0.81 15.20 -11.91
CA SER A 375 -0.51 15.71 -11.51
C SER A 375 -1.69 14.87 -12.02
N LEU A 376 -1.49 14.06 -13.06
CA LEU A 376 -2.50 13.17 -13.63
C LEU A 376 -2.54 11.78 -12.96
N LEU A 377 -1.70 11.50 -11.96
CA LEU A 377 -1.66 10.19 -11.33
C LEU A 377 -2.95 9.86 -10.58
N LEU A 378 -3.56 10.87 -9.94
CA LEU A 378 -4.76 10.74 -9.12
C LEU A 378 -5.74 11.86 -9.48
N PRO A 379 -7.05 11.59 -9.49
CA PRO A 379 -8.04 12.64 -9.73
C PRO A 379 -8.13 13.59 -8.54
N GLN A 380 -8.47 14.83 -8.86
CA GLN A 380 -8.84 15.90 -7.93
C GLN A 380 -10.37 15.92 -7.74
N SER A 381 -10.84 16.51 -6.65
CA SER A 381 -12.25 16.74 -6.35
C SER A 381 -12.41 17.97 -5.45
N ASP A 382 -13.63 18.47 -5.28
CA ASP A 382 -13.95 19.57 -4.37
C ASP A 382 -14.32 19.14 -2.94
N LEU A 383 -14.23 17.84 -2.64
CA LEU A 383 -14.38 17.29 -1.30
C LEU A 383 -13.31 17.88 -0.38
N ASN A 384 -13.74 18.68 0.61
CA ASN A 384 -12.87 19.24 1.63
C ASN A 384 -12.81 18.30 2.84
N HIS A 385 -11.60 18.02 3.34
CA HIS A 385 -11.36 17.22 4.54
C HIS A 385 -10.60 17.99 5.62
#